data_AF-A0A8J2LG84-F1
#
_entry.id   AF-A0A8J2LG84-F1
#
_cell.length_a   1.000
_cell.length_b   1.000
_cell.length_c   1.000
_cell.angle_alpha   90.00
_cell.angle_beta   90.00
_cell.angle_gamma   90.00
#
_symmetry.space_group_name_H-M   'P 1'
#
loop_
_entity.id
_entity.type
_entity.pdbx_description
1 polymer ?
#
loop_
_entity_poly.entity_id
_entity_poly.type
_entity_poly.pdbx_seq_one_letter_code
_entity_poly.pdbx_strand_id
1 'polypeptide(L)'
;VLEEGKLKQFPHSIEPRLRSLGLPTYLQKGVVTLIKEYTVCKKGQGLNSNQAKILKLLEKPMAEFKILLDSRWTQPNDFKIYPRHGGSNEEIAGSDNEMVELDDEVEVLDENEE
;
A
#
# COMPACT_ATOMS: atom_id res chain seq x y z
N VAL A 1 13.35 -12.65 6.05
CA VAL A 1 14.02 -13.43 7.12
C VAL A 1 14.95 -12.50 7.88
N LEU A 2 15.17 -12.74 9.18
CA LEU A 2 16.17 -12.04 10.00
C LEU A 2 17.22 -13.05 10.45
N GLU A 3 18.48 -12.76 10.19
CA GLU A 3 19.62 -13.59 10.60
C GLU A 3 19.87 -13.46 12.11
N GLU A 4 20.48 -14.49 12.68
CA GLU A 4 20.91 -14.48 14.08
C GLU A 4 21.99 -13.42 14.34
N GLY A 5 22.05 -12.92 15.58
CA GLY A 5 23.07 -11.96 15.98
C GLY A 5 22.52 -10.62 16.49
N LYS A 6 23.39 -9.62 16.54
CA LYS A 6 23.15 -8.37 17.27
C LYS A 6 22.29 -7.39 16.46
N LEU A 7 21.15 -7.01 17.03
CA LEU A 7 20.26 -5.98 16.51
C LEU A 7 20.61 -4.61 17.09
N LYS A 8 21.69 -4.01 16.56
CA LYS A 8 22.24 -2.72 17.04
C LYS A 8 21.30 -1.54 16.81
N GLN A 9 20.32 -1.66 15.92
CA GLN A 9 19.33 -0.62 15.66
C GLN A 9 18.35 -0.40 16.82
N PHE A 10 18.25 -1.36 17.75
CA PHE A 10 17.31 -1.28 18.86
C PHE A 10 17.98 -0.87 20.18
N PRO A 11 17.35 0.02 20.96
CA PRO A 11 17.80 0.28 22.33
C PRO A 11 17.55 -0.94 23.22
N HIS A 12 18.37 -1.12 24.26
CA HIS A 12 18.25 -2.25 25.19
C HIS A 12 16.87 -2.34 25.87
N SER A 13 16.21 -1.21 26.07
CA SER A 13 14.89 -1.13 26.73
C SER A 13 13.75 -1.72 25.92
N ILE A 14 13.87 -1.86 24.59
CA ILE A 14 12.79 -2.40 23.75
C ILE A 14 12.81 -3.92 23.66
N GLU A 15 13.85 -4.57 24.18
CA GLU A 15 14.03 -6.01 24.14
C GLU A 15 12.83 -6.80 24.70
N PRO A 16 12.26 -6.46 25.88
CA PRO A 16 11.08 -7.17 26.40
C PRO A 16 9.88 -7.09 25.47
N ARG A 17 9.71 -5.96 24.76
CA ARG A 17 8.64 -5.77 23.77
C ARG A 17 8.86 -6.65 22.55
N LEU A 18 10.09 -6.76 22.04
CA LEU A 18 10.42 -7.64 20.92
C LEU A 18 10.15 -9.10 21.28
N ARG A 19 10.56 -9.53 22.48
CA ARG A 19 10.25 -10.87 23.01
C ARG A 19 8.74 -11.13 23.09
N SER A 20 7.97 -10.17 23.60
CA SER A 20 6.50 -10.28 23.71
C SER A 20 5.81 -10.36 22.33
N LEU A 21 6.38 -9.76 21.29
CA LEU A 21 5.87 -9.86 19.91
C LEU A 21 6.20 -11.21 19.24
N GLY A 22 6.99 -12.07 19.89
CA GLY A 22 7.36 -13.39 19.40
C GLY A 22 8.73 -13.46 18.72
N LEU A 23 9.54 -12.41 18.78
CA LEU A 23 10.94 -12.48 18.35
C LEU A 23 11.79 -13.21 19.39
N PRO A 24 12.60 -14.21 19.01
CA PRO A 24 13.50 -14.89 19.93
C PRO A 24 14.73 -14.00 20.24
N THR A 25 14.59 -13.05 21.16
CA THR A 25 15.65 -12.11 21.56
C THR A 25 16.10 -12.25 23.01
N TYR A 26 17.33 -11.81 23.27
CA TYR A 26 17.90 -11.61 24.60
C TYR A 26 18.85 -10.41 24.61
N LEU A 27 19.22 -9.94 25.81
CA LEU A 27 20.27 -8.93 25.96
C LEU A 27 21.63 -9.60 26.13
N GLN A 28 22.54 -9.36 25.19
CA GLN A 28 23.94 -9.75 25.29
C GLN A 28 24.80 -8.51 25.53
N LYS A 29 25.36 -8.36 26.74
CA LYS A 29 26.18 -7.20 27.12
C LYS A 29 25.48 -5.85 26.83
N GLY A 30 24.18 -5.77 27.12
CA GLY A 30 23.37 -4.57 26.89
C GLY A 30 22.92 -4.35 25.43
N VAL A 31 23.20 -5.27 24.51
CA VAL A 31 22.74 -5.19 23.11
C VAL A 31 21.68 -6.24 22.84
N VAL A 32 20.59 -5.85 22.20
CA VAL A 32 19.54 -6.77 21.75
C VAL A 32 20.14 -7.74 20.74
N THR A 33 20.00 -9.04 21.00
CA THR A 33 20.57 -10.10 20.17
C THR A 33 19.50 -11.13 19.85
N LEU A 34 19.36 -11.48 18.57
CA LEU A 34 18.47 -12.53 18.10
C LEU A 34 19.17 -13.89 18.30
N ILE A 35 18.48 -14.82 18.97
CA ILE A 35 19.03 -16.13 19.39
C ILE A 35 19.24 -17.06 18.20
N LYS A 36 18.35 -16.97 17.21
CA LYS A 36 18.34 -17.82 16.03
C LYS A 36 17.69 -17.08 14.87
N GLU A 37 17.92 -17.53 13.66
CA GLU A 37 17.22 -17.02 12.48
C GLU A 37 15.70 -17.07 12.68
N TYR A 38 15.02 -15.99 12.30
CA TYR A 38 13.56 -15.87 12.43
C TYR A 38 12.91 -15.36 11.15
N THR A 39 11.94 -16.10 10.65
CA THR A 39 11.10 -15.68 9.52
C THR A 39 9.90 -14.91 10.02
N VAL A 40 9.92 -13.58 9.84
CA VAL A 40 8.82 -12.70 10.24
C VAL A 40 7.56 -12.97 9.40
N CYS A 41 7.68 -12.99 8.07
CA CYS A 41 6.57 -13.25 7.16
C CYS A 41 7.06 -13.88 5.84
N LYS A 42 6.13 -14.44 5.07
CA LYS A 42 6.36 -15.04 3.75
C LYS A 42 5.53 -14.32 2.67
N LYS A 43 6.01 -14.34 1.42
CA LYS A 43 5.28 -13.79 0.28
C LYS A 43 3.93 -14.51 0.10
N GLY A 44 2.86 -13.75 -0.13
CA GLY A 44 1.51 -14.27 -0.33
C GLY A 44 0.77 -14.64 0.96
N GLN A 45 1.40 -14.54 2.13
CA GLN A 45 0.74 -14.76 3.41
C GLN A 45 0.28 -13.42 4.01
N GLY A 46 -0.96 -13.36 4.49
CA GLY A 46 -1.45 -12.20 5.25
C GLY A 46 -0.65 -12.00 6.54
N LEU A 47 -0.37 -10.73 6.88
CA LEU A 47 0.38 -10.39 8.08
C LEU A 47 -0.54 -10.37 9.30
N ASN A 48 -0.14 -11.04 10.38
CA ASN A 48 -0.77 -10.87 11.68
C ASN A 48 -0.31 -9.55 12.35
N SER A 49 -1.05 -9.10 13.37
CA SER A 49 -0.77 -7.81 14.03
C SER A 49 0.63 -7.74 14.67
N ASN A 50 1.17 -8.86 15.17
CA ASN A 50 2.51 -8.89 15.76
C ASN A 50 3.60 -8.81 14.69
N GLN A 51 3.45 -9.53 13.57
CA GLN A 51 4.33 -9.46 12.41
C GLN A 51 4.37 -8.05 11.83
N ALA A 52 3.21 -7.40 11.69
CA ALA A 52 3.12 -6.02 11.22
C ALA A 52 3.84 -5.04 12.17
N LYS A 53 3.67 -5.20 13.50
CA LYS A 53 4.41 -4.41 14.50
C LYS A 53 5.92 -4.63 14.43
N ILE A 54 6.36 -5.87 14.25
CA ILE A 54 7.78 -6.21 14.07
C ILE A 54 8.33 -5.53 12.82
N LEU A 55 7.64 -5.63 11.68
CA LEU A 55 8.05 -5.00 10.42
C LEU A 55 8.13 -3.48 10.53
N LYS A 56 7.17 -2.87 11.26
CA LYS A 56 7.19 -1.44 11.57
C LYS A 56 8.40 -1.05 12.42
N LEU A 57 8.74 -1.85 13.43
CA LEU A 57 9.92 -1.59 14.28
C LEU A 57 11.24 -1.77 13.52
N LEU A 58 11.27 -2.66 12.53
CA LEU A 58 12.43 -2.89 11.67
C LEU A 58 12.52 -1.90 10.51
N GLU A 59 11.55 -0.97 10.39
CA GLU A 59 11.46 0.00 9.29
C GLU A 59 11.49 -0.66 7.91
N LYS A 60 10.89 -1.85 7.78
CA LYS A 60 10.79 -2.59 6.51
C LYS A 60 9.41 -2.39 5.88
N PRO A 61 9.26 -1.46 4.92
CA PRO A 61 8.00 -1.29 4.20
C PRO A 61 7.69 -2.53 3.37
N MET A 62 6.45 -3.02 3.44
CA MET A 62 6.00 -4.22 2.72
C MET A 62 5.11 -3.90 1.51
N ALA A 63 4.70 -2.65 1.34
CA ALA A 63 3.83 -2.21 0.27
C ALA A 63 4.30 -0.86 -0.28
N GLU A 64 4.28 -0.73 -1.59
CA GLU A 64 4.44 0.54 -2.27
C GLU A 64 3.05 1.12 -2.56
N PHE A 65 2.82 2.35 -2.12
CA PHE A 65 1.61 3.08 -2.47
C PHE A 65 1.91 3.94 -3.69
N LYS A 66 1.08 3.81 -4.73
CA LYS A 66 1.18 4.57 -5.97
C LYS A 66 -0.16 5.24 -6.22
N ILE A 67 -0.12 6.48 -6.69
CA ILE A 67 -1.30 7.15 -7.21
C ILE A 67 -1.60 6.52 -8.56
N LEU A 68 -2.77 5.90 -8.67
CA LEU A 68 -3.30 5.42 -9.93
C LEU A 68 -4.21 6.53 -10.46
N LEU A 69 -3.82 7.14 -11.58
CA LEU A 69 -4.63 8.16 -12.23
C LEU A 69 -5.74 7.46 -13.00
N ASP A 70 -7.00 7.66 -12.61
CA ASP A 70 -8.15 7.05 -13.29
C ASP A 70 -8.52 7.84 -14.56
N SER A 71 -8.49 9.17 -14.49
CA SER A 71 -8.79 10.04 -15.64
C SER A 71 -8.15 11.41 -15.49
N ARG A 72 -7.99 12.12 -16.60
CA ARG A 72 -7.63 13.55 -16.63
C ARG A 72 -8.62 14.32 -17.51
N TRP A 73 -8.86 15.56 -17.13
CA TRP A 73 -9.51 16.58 -17.96
C TRP A 73 -8.63 17.81 -17.96
N THR A 74 -8.34 18.39 -19.13
CA THR A 74 -7.45 19.57 -19.22
C THR A 74 -8.10 20.74 -19.95
N GLN A 75 -8.86 20.47 -21.01
CA GLN A 75 -9.60 21.46 -21.79
C GLN A 75 -10.93 20.87 -22.24
N PRO A 76 -11.91 21.69 -22.68
CA PRO A 76 -13.11 21.18 -23.34
C PRO A 76 -12.70 20.17 -24.44
N ASN A 77 -13.29 18.97 -24.40
CA ASN A 77 -12.98 17.81 -25.25
C ASN A 77 -11.62 17.10 -25.06
N ASP A 78 -10.75 17.49 -24.12
CA ASP A 78 -9.56 16.71 -23.71
C ASP A 78 -9.84 15.95 -22.40
N PHE A 79 -10.80 15.04 -22.46
CA PHE A 79 -11.04 14.05 -21.40
C PHE A 79 -10.39 12.72 -21.78
N LYS A 80 -9.52 12.22 -20.91
CA LYS A 80 -8.83 10.95 -21.11
C LYS A 80 -8.96 10.06 -19.89
N ILE A 81 -9.46 8.84 -20.10
CA ILE A 81 -9.55 7.78 -19.10
C ILE A 81 -8.31 6.89 -19.23
N TYR A 82 -7.76 6.46 -18.09
CA TYR A 82 -6.66 5.52 -18.02
C TYR A 82 -7.15 4.15 -17.52
N PRO A 83 -6.55 3.05 -18.02
CA PRO A 83 -6.90 1.72 -17.56
C PRO A 83 -6.51 1.54 -16.08
N ARG A 84 -7.47 1.09 -15.28
CA ARG A 84 -7.27 0.78 -13.86
C ARG A 84 -6.32 -0.41 -13.72
N HIS A 85 -5.07 -0.13 -13.38
CA HIS A 85 -4.09 -1.16 -13.07
C HIS A 85 -4.21 -1.55 -11.60
N GLY A 86 -5.07 -2.52 -11.28
CA GLY A 86 -5.21 -3.00 -9.91
C GLY A 86 -6.51 -3.74 -9.61
N GLY A 87 -6.69 -4.90 -10.23
CA GLY A 87 -7.66 -5.91 -9.82
C GLY A 87 -6.99 -7.27 -9.88
N SER A 88 -7.13 -8.08 -8.84
CA SER A 88 -6.85 -9.51 -8.89
C SER A 88 -7.40 -10.12 -10.19
N ASN A 89 -6.64 -11.03 -10.80
CA ASN A 89 -7.00 -11.84 -11.97
C ASN A 89 -8.50 -12.23 -11.99
N GLU A 90 -9.32 -11.42 -12.64
CA GLU A 90 -10.59 -11.80 -13.25
C GLU A 90 -10.61 -11.11 -14.61
N GLU A 91 -10.41 -11.91 -15.65
CA GLU A 91 -10.61 -11.52 -17.03
C GLU A 91 -12.10 -11.18 -17.20
N ILE A 92 -12.42 -9.90 -17.39
CA ILE A 92 -13.67 -9.51 -18.03
C ILE A 92 -13.33 -9.24 -19.50
N ALA A 93 -13.61 -10.24 -20.31
CA ALA A 93 -13.59 -10.16 -21.76
C ALA A 93 -14.67 -9.17 -22.24
N GLY A 94 -14.24 -8.20 -23.04
CA GLY A 94 -15.01 -7.56 -24.12
C GLY A 94 -16.22 -6.70 -23.74
N SER A 95 -16.15 -5.42 -24.09
CA SER A 95 -17.05 -4.85 -25.11
C SER A 95 -16.58 -3.43 -25.42
N ASP A 96 -16.53 -3.12 -26.71
CA ASP A 96 -16.32 -1.79 -27.26
C ASP A 96 -17.17 -0.76 -26.52
N ASN A 97 -16.55 0.33 -26.05
CA ASN A 97 -17.30 1.49 -25.58
C ASN A 97 -17.16 2.59 -26.64
N GLU A 98 -18.18 2.65 -27.49
CA GLU A 98 -18.42 3.72 -28.44
C GLU A 98 -18.30 5.08 -27.76
N MET A 99 -17.73 6.03 -28.50
CA MET A 99 -17.64 7.43 -28.16
C MET A 99 -19.07 7.99 -28.19
N VAL A 100 -19.68 8.23 -27.03
CA VAL A 100 -20.95 8.96 -26.96
C VAL A 100 -20.61 10.45 -27.03
N GLU A 101 -20.79 11.06 -28.19
CA GLU A 101 -20.86 12.52 -28.32
C GLU A 101 -22.15 12.98 -27.62
N LEU A 102 -22.00 13.80 -26.57
CA LEU A 102 -23.11 14.53 -25.98
C LEU A 102 -23.18 15.87 -26.71
N ASP A 103 -24.19 16.03 -27.57
CA ASP A 103 -24.56 17.33 -28.13
C ASP A 103 -25.15 18.18 -27.00
N ASP A 104 -24.34 19.08 -26.43
CA ASP A 104 -24.79 20.14 -25.53
C ASP A 104 -25.53 21.21 -26.35
N GLU A 105 -26.77 20.96 -26.77
CA GLU A 105 -27.70 22.03 -27.12
C GLU A 105 -28.13 22.75 -25.84
N VAL A 106 -27.49 23.88 -25.55
CA VAL A 106 -27.94 24.81 -24.50
C VAL A 106 -29.15 25.58 -25.03
N GLU A 107 -30.36 25.21 -24.61
CA GLU A 107 -31.53 26.07 -24.75
C GLU A 107 -31.34 27.33 -23.90
N VAL A 108 -31.10 28.47 -24.56
CA VAL A 108 -31.13 29.80 -23.94
C VAL A 108 -32.60 30.15 -23.73
N LEU A 109 -33.10 30.06 -22.49
CA LEU A 109 -34.38 30.64 -22.13
C LEU A 109 -34.21 32.16 -22.00
N ASP A 110 -34.79 32.86 -22.96
CA ASP A 110 -34.85 34.31 -23.07
C ASP A 110 -35.86 34.84 -22.03
N GLU A 111 -35.39 35.24 -20.84
CA GLU A 111 -36.20 36.00 -19.88
C GLU A 111 -35.98 37.50 -20.14
N ASN A 112 -36.81 38.08 -21.01
CA ASN A 112 -37.04 39.51 -21.08
C ASN A 112 -38.20 39.93 -20.17
N GLU A 113 -38.15 41.20 -19.74
CA GLU A 113 -39.05 42.00 -18.88
C GLU A 113 -38.59 42.05 -17.41
N GLU A 114 -38.02 43.16 -16.93
CA GLU A 114 -38.60 44.52 -16.88
C GLU A 114 -37.64 45.66 -17.25
#